data_AF-A0A2V9CVA4-F1
#
_entry.id   AF-A0A2V9CVA4-F1
#
_cell.length_a   1.000
_cell.length_b   1.000
_cell.length_c   1.000
_cell.angle_alpha   90.00
_cell.angle_beta   90.00
_cell.angle_gamma   90.00
#
_symmetry.space_group_name_H-M   'P 1'
#
loop_
_entity.id
_entity.type
_entity.pdbx_description
1 polymer ?
#
loop_
_entity_poly.entity_id
_entity_poly.type
_entity_poly.pdbx_seq_one_letter_code
_entity_poly.pdbx_strand_id
1 'polypeptide(L)'
;MALAIESDKVMFEIYREPEFGRRYRVVYFTELDEHNREIEINEAMRGQHVFDGYLRNYSKQEGKRMVAGILERLNSGQSVSPAEIERELKPFMA
;
A
#
# COMPACT_ATOMS: atom_id res chain seq x y z
N MET A 1 -22.74 -16.69 -13.77
CA MET A 1 -21.92 -16.28 -12.61
C MET A 1 -20.66 -15.69 -13.19
N ALA A 2 -20.47 -14.37 -13.09
CA ALA A 2 -19.21 -13.77 -13.49
C ALA A 2 -18.17 -14.26 -12.47
N LEU A 3 -17.21 -15.08 -12.92
CA LEU A 3 -15.94 -15.19 -12.20
C LEU A 3 -15.38 -13.77 -12.22
N ALA A 4 -15.56 -13.04 -11.12
CA ALA A 4 -14.65 -11.97 -10.81
C ALA A 4 -13.27 -12.61 -10.87
N ILE A 5 -12.46 -12.24 -11.87
CA ILE A 5 -11.05 -12.56 -11.86
C ILE A 5 -10.54 -11.86 -10.61
N GLU A 6 -10.51 -12.56 -9.48
CA GLU A 6 -9.71 -12.13 -8.35
C GLU A 6 -8.33 -11.94 -8.95
N SER A 7 -7.90 -10.67 -9.03
CA SER A 7 -6.56 -10.35 -9.48
C SER A 7 -5.61 -11.18 -8.62
N ASP A 8 -4.79 -12.04 -9.24
CA ASP A 8 -3.77 -12.87 -8.55
C ASP A 8 -2.79 -12.02 -7.73
N LYS A 9 -2.86 -10.70 -7.90
CA LYS A 9 -2.02 -9.69 -7.27
C LYS A 9 -2.87 -8.56 -6.71
N VAL A 10 -2.50 -8.10 -5.52
CA VAL A 10 -3.03 -6.90 -4.90
C VAL A 10 -2.09 -5.74 -5.17
N MET A 11 -2.53 -4.76 -5.97
CA MET A 11 -1.75 -3.54 -6.22
C MET A 11 -1.87 -2.60 -5.04
N PHE A 12 -0.75 -2.04 -4.59
CA PHE A 12 -0.73 -1.09 -3.49
C PHE A 12 0.29 0.02 -3.70
N GLU A 13 0.07 1.12 -3.01
CA GLU A 13 1.02 2.22 -2.91
C GLU A 13 1.08 2.77 -1.49
N ILE A 14 2.29 2.90 -0.97
CA ILE A 14 2.64 3.68 0.22
C ILE A 14 2.96 5.09 -0.24
N TYR A 15 2.24 6.06 0.32
CA TYR A 15 2.42 7.48 0.06
C TYR A 15 2.47 8.27 1.36
N ARG A 16 3.01 9.48 1.30
CA ARG A 16 3.00 10.46 2.38
C ARG A 16 2.01 11.56 2.04
N GLU A 17 1.10 11.87 2.97
CA GLU A 17 0.11 12.93 2.78
C GLU A 17 0.78 14.30 2.51
N PRO A 18 0.21 15.11 1.60
CA PRO A 18 0.78 16.41 1.20
C PRO A 18 0.52 17.54 2.21
N GLU A 19 -0.51 17.40 3.05
CA GLU A 19 -1.02 18.44 3.96
C GLU A 19 -0.72 18.15 5.45
N PHE A 20 -1.33 18.95 6.34
CA PHE A 20 -1.10 18.93 7.79
C PHE A 20 -1.36 17.54 8.40
N GLY A 21 -0.27 16.85 8.71
CA GLY A 21 -0.26 15.50 9.25
C GLY A 21 1.03 14.78 8.87
N ARG A 22 1.50 14.97 7.61
CA ARG A 22 2.71 14.34 7.04
C ARG A 22 2.76 12.82 7.31
N ARG A 23 1.59 12.18 7.48
CA ARG A 23 1.49 10.76 7.81
C ARG A 23 1.72 9.94 6.55
N TYR A 24 2.25 8.76 6.75
CA TYR A 24 2.40 7.72 5.75
C TYR A 24 1.15 6.86 5.76
N ARG A 25 0.61 6.60 4.58
CA ARG A 25 -0.60 5.80 4.36
C ARG A 25 -0.36 4.81 3.24
N VAL A 26 -1.25 3.83 3.13
CA VAL A 26 -1.29 2.86 2.04
C VAL A 26 -2.67 2.86 1.41
N VAL A 27 -2.71 2.74 0.08
CA VAL A 27 -3.91 2.42 -0.69
C VAL A 27 -3.74 1.05 -1.33
N TYR A 28 -4.78 0.21 -1.29
CA TYR A 28 -4.81 -1.10 -1.95
C TYR A 28 -5.77 -1.05 -3.13
N PHE A 29 -5.30 -0.60 -4.30
CA PHE A 29 -6.14 -0.23 -5.45
C PHE A 29 -7.09 -1.34 -5.91
N THR A 30 -6.65 -2.60 -5.87
CA THR A 30 -7.46 -3.76 -6.30
C THR A 30 -8.51 -4.19 -5.27
N GLU A 31 -8.52 -3.58 -4.09
CA GLU A 31 -9.48 -3.86 -3.02
C GLU A 31 -10.40 -2.67 -2.71
N LEU A 32 -10.28 -1.59 -3.47
CA LEU A 32 -11.20 -0.46 -3.41
C LEU A 32 -12.56 -0.87 -3.99
N ASP A 33 -13.62 -0.39 -3.36
CA ASP A 33 -14.98 -0.51 -3.86
C ASP A 33 -15.35 0.73 -4.70
N GLU A 34 -16.42 0.66 -5.48
CA GLU A 34 -16.83 1.77 -6.36
C GLU A 34 -17.12 3.07 -5.60
N HIS A 35 -17.50 2.99 -4.33
CA HIS A 35 -17.87 4.15 -3.52
C HIS A 35 -16.65 4.90 -2.98
N ASN A 36 -15.57 4.20 -2.65
CA ASN A 36 -14.36 4.78 -2.06
C ASN A 36 -13.21 4.97 -3.07
N ARG A 37 -13.29 4.32 -4.24
CA ARG A 37 -12.19 4.27 -5.20
C ARG A 37 -11.72 5.66 -5.65
N GLU A 38 -12.65 6.53 -6.02
CA GLU A 38 -12.29 7.86 -6.52
C GLU A 38 -11.62 8.70 -5.44
N ILE A 39 -12.11 8.62 -4.20
CA ILE A 39 -11.57 9.36 -3.06
C ILE A 39 -10.14 8.87 -2.75
N GLU A 40 -9.96 7.56 -2.59
CA GLU A 40 -8.66 6.97 -2.22
C GLU A 40 -7.60 7.16 -3.31
N ILE A 41 -7.99 7.07 -4.59
CA ILE A 41 -7.07 7.38 -5.71
C ILE A 41 -6.69 8.86 -5.68
N ASN A 42 -7.64 9.77 -5.48
CA ASN A 42 -7.34 11.20 -5.42
C ASN A 42 -6.47 11.59 -4.21
N GLU A 43 -6.59 10.90 -3.07
CA GLU A 43 -5.69 11.07 -1.92
C GLU A 43 -4.27 10.59 -2.25
N ALA A 44 -4.13 9.37 -2.80
CA ALA A 44 -2.82 8.83 -3.18
C ALA A 44 -2.11 9.70 -4.23
N MET A 45 -2.84 10.17 -5.24
CA MET A 45 -2.32 11.04 -6.32
C MET A 45 -1.85 12.41 -5.82
N ARG A 46 -2.45 12.93 -4.74
CA ARG A 46 -2.00 14.17 -4.10
C ARG A 46 -0.81 13.94 -3.16
N GLY A 47 -0.64 12.70 -2.69
CA GLY A 47 0.46 12.28 -1.83
C GLY A 47 1.82 12.31 -2.52
N GLN A 48 2.87 12.39 -1.71
CA GLN A 48 4.22 12.10 -2.15
C GLN A 48 4.43 10.59 -2.14
N HIS A 49 4.69 10.02 -3.31
CA HIS A 49 5.03 8.62 -3.48
C HIS A 49 6.22 8.19 -2.61
N VAL A 50 6.14 6.99 -2.00
CA VAL A 50 7.21 6.39 -1.20
C VAL A 50 7.63 5.02 -1.74
N PHE A 51 6.66 4.13 -1.95
CA PHE A 51 6.90 2.78 -2.46
C PHE A 51 5.60 2.17 -2.98
N ASP A 52 5.61 1.52 -4.13
CA ASP A 52 4.48 0.80 -4.68
C ASP A 52 4.85 -0.64 -5.08
N GLY A 53 3.83 -1.43 -5.38
CA GLY A 53 4.04 -2.74 -5.97
C GLY A 53 2.82 -3.63 -5.91
N TYR A 54 3.10 -4.93 -6.01
CA TYR A 54 2.08 -5.98 -6.06
C TYR A 54 2.34 -7.03 -4.99
N LEU A 55 1.37 -7.29 -4.12
CA LEU A 55 1.38 -8.44 -3.21
C LEU A 55 0.75 -9.65 -3.90
N ARG A 56 1.28 -10.85 -3.68
CA ARG A 56 0.67 -12.11 -4.14
C ARG A 56 -0.64 -12.34 -3.38
N ASN A 57 -1.70 -12.75 -4.08
CA ASN A 57 -3.02 -12.95 -3.47
C ASN A 57 -2.98 -13.95 -2.28
N TYR A 58 -2.20 -15.03 -2.39
CA TYR A 58 -2.10 -16.06 -1.34
C TYR A 58 -1.35 -15.61 -0.07
N SER A 59 -0.50 -14.59 -0.15
CA SER A 59 0.25 -14.03 0.98
C SER A 59 -0.10 -12.58 1.27
N LYS A 60 -1.26 -12.11 0.76
CA LYS A 60 -1.66 -10.70 0.86
C LYS A 60 -1.88 -10.28 2.31
N GLN A 61 -2.37 -11.18 3.17
CA GLN A 61 -2.64 -10.85 4.57
C GLN A 61 -1.34 -10.66 5.36
N GLU A 62 -0.33 -11.48 5.12
CA GLU A 62 1.01 -11.32 5.66
C GLU A 62 1.67 -10.04 5.11
N GLY A 63 1.58 -9.81 3.80
CA GLY A 63 2.10 -8.61 3.15
C GLY A 63 1.50 -7.33 3.72
N LYS A 64 0.18 -7.28 3.91
CA LYS A 64 -0.50 -6.14 4.54
C LYS A 64 -0.09 -5.91 5.98
N ARG A 65 0.12 -6.98 6.76
CA ARG A 65 0.65 -6.87 8.13
C ARG A 65 2.07 -6.28 8.13
N MET A 66 2.91 -6.67 7.18
CA MET A 66 4.24 -6.07 7.01
C MET A 66 4.14 -4.59 6.64
N VAL A 67 3.28 -4.23 5.68
CA VAL A 67 3.02 -2.83 5.31
C VAL A 67 2.55 -2.03 6.53
N ALA A 68 1.63 -2.56 7.34
CA ALA A 68 1.16 -1.89 8.55
C ALA A 68 2.31 -1.59 9.53
N GLY A 69 3.20 -2.56 9.78
CA GLY A 69 4.38 -2.34 10.62
C GLY A 69 5.37 -1.32 10.03
N ILE A 70 5.54 -1.29 8.71
CA ILE A 70 6.34 -0.26 8.03
C ILE A 70 5.72 1.13 8.24
N LEU A 71 4.40 1.26 8.09
CA LEU A 71 3.67 2.52 8.31
C LEU A 71 3.77 2.99 9.76
N GLU A 72 3.66 2.09 10.74
CA GLU A 72 3.84 2.43 12.16
C GLU A 72 5.22 3.02 12.42
N ARG A 73 6.29 2.39 11.90
CA ARG A 73 7.67 2.91 12.02
C ARG A 73 7.81 4.28 11.35
N LEU A 74 7.38 4.41 10.11
CA LEU A 74 7.43 5.69 9.37
C LEU A 74 6.67 6.80 10.10
N ASN A 75 5.46 6.51 10.61
CA ASN A 75 4.63 7.46 11.34
C ASN A 75 5.14 7.78 12.76
N SER A 76 5.97 6.92 13.34
CA SER A 76 6.70 7.20 14.59
C SER A 76 7.91 8.11 14.39
N GLY A 77 8.22 8.48 13.15
CA GLY A 77 9.38 9.32 12.78
C GLY A 77 10.65 8.53 12.49
N GLN A 78 10.59 7.19 12.48
CA GLN A 78 11.72 6.38 12.01
C GLN A 78 11.90 6.57 10.50
N SER A 79 13.16 6.68 10.08
CA SER A 79 13.51 6.67 8.66
C SER A 79 13.58 5.23 8.18
N VAL A 80 12.69 4.85 7.28
CA VAL A 80 12.71 3.56 6.56
C VAL A 80 12.93 3.88 5.09
N SER A 81 14.01 3.39 4.52
CA SER A 81 14.34 3.65 3.12
C SER A 81 13.54 2.77 2.16
N PRO A 82 13.31 3.20 0.89
CA PRO A 82 12.64 2.35 -0.10
C PRO A 82 13.30 0.98 -0.29
N ALA A 83 14.63 0.89 -0.21
CA ALA A 83 15.35 -0.37 -0.32
C ALA A 83 15.08 -1.32 0.88
N GLU A 84 14.85 -0.77 2.07
CA GLU A 84 14.45 -1.57 3.23
C GLU A 84 13.01 -2.03 3.13
N ILE A 85 12.10 -1.15 2.67
CA ILE A 85 10.71 -1.50 2.37
C ILE A 85 10.66 -2.65 1.36
N GLU A 86 11.40 -2.53 0.25
CA GLU A 86 11.50 -3.59 -0.76
C GLU A 86 12.01 -4.89 -0.15
N ARG A 87 13.10 -4.85 0.62
CA ARG A 87 13.70 -6.04 1.24
C ARG A 87 12.71 -6.75 2.17
N GLU A 88 11.97 -6.00 2.97
CA GLU A 88 11.00 -6.56 3.93
C GLU A 88 9.72 -7.08 3.25
N LEU A 89 9.29 -6.46 2.15
CA LEU A 89 8.11 -6.86 1.39
C LEU A 89 8.40 -7.95 0.35
N LYS A 90 9.64 -8.11 -0.11
CA LYS A 90 10.08 -9.08 -1.12
C LYS A 90 9.50 -10.49 -0.96
N PRO A 91 9.39 -11.07 0.25
CA PRO A 91 8.80 -12.40 0.43
C PRO A 91 7.33 -12.51 -0.02
N PHE A 92 6.60 -11.38 0.01
CA PHE A 92 5.16 -11.30 -0.28
C PHE A 92 4.85 -10.69 -1.64
N MET A 93 5.86 -10.11 -2.30
CA MET A 93 5.72 -9.42 -3.59
C MET A 93 5.66 -10.38 -4.77
N ALA A 94 4.88 -10.00 -5.79
CA ALA A 94 4.55 -10.79 -6.96
C ALA A 94 5.34 -10.42 -8.22
#